data_AF-J0QB25-F1
#
_entry.id   AF-J0QB25-F1
#
_cell.length_a   1.000
_cell.length_b   1.000
_cell.length_c   1.000
_cell.angle_alpha   90.00
_cell.angle_beta   90.00
_cell.angle_gamma   90.00
#
_symmetry.space_group_name_H-M   'P 1'
#
loop_
_entity.id
_entity.type
_entity.pdbx_description
1 polymer ?
#
loop_
_entity_poly.entity_id
_entity_poly.type
_entity_poly.pdbx_seq_one_letter_code
_entity_poly.pdbx_strand_id
1 'polypeptide(L)'
;MEPYVLKIISSDDLTIIENFKQEIGMQTNSPKFGIVLLAPDDIGYAKFVGEKDAQPRAHQNVIFKMGMLISAISCKNLAILKKQDVEVPLDYEGINYIPFNEHVKETLPKLFELLNTAGFSLDTKSIFCAESEI
;
A
#
# COMPACT_ATOMS: atom_id res chain seq x y z
N MET A 1 -6.09 -11.42 14.58
CA MET A 1 -6.75 -10.64 13.52
C MET A 1 -6.51 -11.35 12.20
N GLU A 2 -7.49 -11.37 11.31
CA GLU A 2 -7.33 -11.99 9.99
C GLU A 2 -6.78 -10.94 8.99
N PRO A 3 -5.75 -11.28 8.20
CA PRO A 3 -5.28 -10.41 7.12
C PRO A 3 -6.33 -10.38 6.00
N TYR A 4 -6.76 -9.18 5.59
CA TYR A 4 -7.69 -9.01 4.48
C TYR A 4 -6.96 -8.37 3.28
N VAL A 5 -6.93 -9.08 2.15
CA VAL A 5 -6.45 -8.53 0.89
C VAL A 5 -7.62 -7.84 0.20
N LEU A 6 -7.53 -6.53 0.07
CA LEU A 6 -8.56 -5.73 -0.56
C LEU A 6 -8.63 -6.01 -2.08
N LYS A 7 -9.61 -6.82 -2.48
CA LYS A 7 -9.93 -7.06 -3.89
C LYS A 7 -11.31 -6.47 -4.20
N ILE A 8 -11.33 -5.17 -4.50
CA ILE A 8 -12.59 -4.48 -4.81
C ILE A 8 -13.00 -4.80 -6.24
N ILE A 9 -14.05 -5.58 -6.36
CA ILE A 9 -14.79 -5.80 -7.60
C ILE A 9 -15.99 -4.84 -7.56
N SER A 10 -16.37 -4.28 -8.70
CA SER A 10 -17.62 -3.51 -8.81
C SER A 10 -18.80 -4.42 -8.50
N SER A 11 -19.69 -3.98 -7.61
CA SER A 11 -21.04 -4.54 -7.47
C SER A 11 -21.99 -3.75 -8.36
N ASP A 12 -23.13 -4.34 -8.71
CA ASP A 12 -24.08 -3.73 -9.66
C ASP A 12 -24.63 -2.37 -9.20
N ASP A 13 -24.58 -2.07 -7.90
CA ASP A 13 -25.19 -0.88 -7.30
C ASP A 13 -24.17 0.22 -6.91
N LEU A 14 -22.86 -0.05 -6.95
CA LEU A 14 -21.83 0.87 -6.44
C LEU A 14 -20.60 0.93 -7.33
N THR A 15 -20.03 2.13 -7.44
CA THR A 15 -18.73 2.34 -8.07
C THR A 15 -17.61 1.70 -7.23
N ILE A 16 -16.49 1.38 -7.88
CA ILE A 16 -15.27 0.86 -7.21
C ILE A 16 -14.83 1.79 -6.07
N ILE A 17 -15.02 3.11 -6.23
CA ILE A 17 -14.67 4.11 -5.22
C ILE A 17 -15.61 4.01 -4.01
N GLU A 18 -16.90 3.81 -4.23
CA GLU A 18 -17.88 3.66 -3.13
C GLU A 18 -17.67 2.35 -2.37
N ASN A 19 -17.42 1.24 -3.08
CA ASN A 19 -17.04 -0.02 -2.45
C ASN A 19 -15.76 0.14 -1.60
N PHE A 20 -14.78 0.90 -2.10
CA PHE A 20 -13.58 1.19 -1.32
C PHE A 20 -13.88 2.01 -0.06
N LYS A 21 -14.70 3.05 -0.16
CA LYS A 21 -15.10 3.89 0.98
C LYS A 21 -15.80 3.08 2.06
N GLN A 22 -16.66 2.13 1.68
CA GLN A 22 -17.32 1.25 2.64
C GLN A 22 -16.30 0.42 3.42
N GLU A 23 -15.33 -0.16 2.72
CA GLU A 23 -14.31 -1.02 3.31
C GLU A 23 -13.34 -0.27 4.23
N ILE A 24 -12.86 0.93 3.84
CA ILE A 24 -11.88 1.68 4.64
C ILE A 24 -12.48 2.50 5.78
N GLY A 25 -13.81 2.56 5.92
CA GLY A 25 -14.42 3.05 7.15
C GLY A 25 -15.53 4.07 7.00
N MET A 26 -16.68 3.67 6.47
CA MET A 26 -17.90 4.47 6.70
C MET A 26 -19.03 3.74 7.44
N GLN A 27 -18.94 2.43 7.71
CA GLN A 27 -20.06 1.73 8.37
C GLN A 27 -19.69 0.81 9.54
N THR A 28 -18.72 -0.13 9.48
CA THR A 28 -18.57 -1.09 10.61
C THR A 28 -17.20 -1.73 10.89
N ASN A 29 -16.16 -1.58 10.05
CA ASN A 29 -14.89 -2.28 10.30
C ASN A 29 -13.63 -1.55 9.77
N SER A 30 -13.37 -0.34 10.26
CA SER A 30 -12.23 0.47 9.79
C SER A 30 -10.89 -0.26 9.98
N PRO A 31 -10.00 -0.25 8.97
CA PRO A 31 -8.68 -0.84 9.07
C PRO A 31 -7.89 -0.17 10.20
N LYS A 32 -7.16 -0.99 10.95
CA LYS A 32 -6.28 -0.52 12.03
C LYS A 32 -4.85 -0.27 11.56
N PHE A 33 -4.48 -0.85 10.42
CA PHE A 33 -3.20 -0.69 9.74
C PHE A 33 -3.38 -0.86 8.24
N GLY A 34 -2.62 -0.10 7.44
CA GLY A 34 -2.64 -0.15 5.99
C GLY A 34 -1.28 -0.54 5.42
N ILE A 35 -1.29 -1.36 4.37
CA ILE A 35 -0.09 -1.71 3.59
C ILE A 35 -0.38 -1.38 2.13
N VAL A 36 0.50 -0.59 1.51
CA VAL A 36 0.36 -0.19 0.10
C VAL A 36 1.61 -0.63 -0.65
N LEU A 37 1.43 -1.27 -1.80
CA LEU A 37 2.52 -1.65 -2.69
C LEU A 37 2.60 -0.64 -3.85
N LEU A 38 3.75 0.02 -4.00
CA LEU A 38 4.07 0.85 -5.14
C LEU A 38 5.02 0.10 -6.06
N ALA A 39 4.47 -0.45 -7.13
CA ALA A 39 5.19 -1.10 -8.22
C ALA A 39 5.26 -0.16 -9.45
N PRO A 40 6.26 -0.32 -10.34
CA PRO A 40 6.43 0.49 -11.55
C PRO A 40 5.46 0.08 -12.66
N ASP A 41 4.15 0.12 -12.38
CA ASP A 41 3.10 -0.37 -13.29
C ASP A 41 2.79 0.62 -14.44
N ASP A 42 3.03 1.92 -14.21
CA ASP A 42 2.83 2.98 -15.19
C ASP A 42 4.16 3.71 -15.47
N ILE A 43 4.18 4.51 -16.54
CA ILE A 43 5.23 5.51 -16.81
C ILE A 43 4.58 6.89 -16.85
N GLY A 44 5.25 7.90 -16.31
CA GLY A 44 4.76 9.28 -16.34
C GLY A 44 5.87 10.32 -16.44
N TYR A 45 5.49 11.53 -16.82
CA TYR A 45 6.35 12.70 -16.86
C TYR A 45 5.51 13.97 -16.77
N ALA A 46 6.10 15.03 -16.23
CA ALA A 46 5.46 16.33 -16.27
C ALA A 46 5.52 16.91 -17.69
N LYS A 47 4.43 17.56 -18.14
CA LYS A 47 4.31 18.12 -19.49
C LYS A 47 5.47 19.05 -19.89
N PHE A 48 6.01 19.81 -18.93
CA PHE A 48 7.09 20.77 -19.18
C PHE A 48 8.46 20.12 -19.36
N VAL A 49 8.64 18.89 -18.86
CA VAL A 49 9.88 18.12 -19.00
C VAL A 49 9.83 17.26 -20.27
N GLY A 50 8.66 16.70 -20.57
CA GLY A 50 8.42 15.92 -21.77
C GLY A 50 8.86 14.46 -21.65
N GLU A 51 8.64 13.69 -22.72
CA GLU A 51 8.79 12.23 -22.75
C GLU A 51 10.21 11.73 -22.46
N LYS A 52 11.23 12.57 -22.65
CA LYS A 52 12.64 12.20 -22.43
C LYS A 52 12.96 11.88 -20.96
N ASP A 53 12.16 12.42 -20.04
CA ASP A 53 12.30 12.20 -18.60
C ASP A 53 11.14 11.38 -18.04
N ALA A 54 10.57 10.50 -18.88
CA ALA A 54 9.58 9.53 -18.46
C ALA A 54 10.15 8.59 -17.38
N GLN A 55 9.54 8.58 -16.20
CA GLN A 55 9.95 7.77 -15.06
C GLN A 55 8.93 6.67 -14.76
N PRO A 56 9.38 5.51 -14.25
CA PRO A 56 8.50 4.50 -13.69
C PRO A 56 7.69 5.07 -12.51
N ARG A 57 6.40 4.76 -12.47
CA ARG A 57 5.50 5.24 -11.42
C ARG A 57 4.46 4.21 -11.05
N ALA A 58 3.89 4.36 -9.85
CA ALA A 58 2.75 3.54 -9.47
C ALA A 58 1.50 3.88 -10.26
N HIS A 59 0.67 2.86 -10.49
CA HIS A 59 -0.58 3.02 -11.22
C HIS A 59 -1.48 4.07 -10.54
N GLN A 60 -2.11 4.95 -11.32
CA GLN A 60 -2.88 6.08 -10.78
C GLN A 60 -3.99 5.67 -9.80
N ASN A 61 -4.64 4.53 -10.07
CA ASN A 61 -5.65 3.99 -9.18
C ASN A 61 -5.09 3.60 -7.80
N VAL A 62 -3.82 3.15 -7.74
CA VAL A 62 -3.13 2.85 -6.48
C VAL A 62 -2.85 4.14 -5.71
N ILE A 63 -2.35 5.18 -6.39
CA ILE A 63 -2.10 6.50 -5.79
C ILE A 63 -3.39 7.11 -5.22
N PHE A 64 -4.49 7.04 -5.98
CA PHE A 64 -5.79 7.54 -5.51
C PHE A 64 -6.27 6.79 -4.27
N LYS A 65 -6.24 5.45 -4.29
CA LYS A 65 -6.65 4.62 -3.15
C LYS A 65 -5.77 4.83 -1.92
N MET A 66 -4.46 5.00 -2.12
CA MET A 66 -3.51 5.34 -1.07
C MET A 66 -3.88 6.66 -0.39
N GLY A 67 -4.21 7.71 -1.16
CA GLY A 67 -4.66 9.00 -0.60
C GLY A 67 -5.92 8.87 0.25
N MET A 68 -6.89 8.08 -0.19
CA MET A 68 -8.09 7.80 0.61
C MET A 68 -7.77 7.00 1.89
N LEU A 69 -6.86 6.03 1.82
CA LEU A 69 -6.42 5.26 2.98
C LEU A 69 -5.71 6.17 4.01
N ILE A 70 -4.83 7.06 3.56
CA ILE A 70 -4.20 8.10 4.40
C ILE A 70 -5.25 8.97 5.09
N SER A 71 -6.37 9.27 4.41
CA SER A 71 -7.46 10.05 5.03
C SER A 71 -8.26 9.26 6.08
N ALA A 72 -8.26 7.92 5.98
CA ALA A 72 -9.06 7.04 6.83
C ALA A 72 -8.31 6.53 8.07
N ILE A 73 -6.97 6.40 8.00
CA ILE A 73 -6.13 5.89 9.10
C ILE A 73 -4.93 6.82 9.35
N SER A 74 -4.35 6.76 10.55
CA SER A 74 -3.14 7.55 10.86
C SER A 74 -1.95 7.12 9.98
N CYS A 75 -1.17 8.09 9.47
CA CYS A 75 0.07 7.83 8.73
C CYS A 75 1.04 6.89 9.48
N LYS A 76 1.05 6.93 10.81
CA LYS A 76 1.87 6.04 11.65
C LYS A 76 1.49 4.56 11.52
N ASN A 77 0.24 4.28 11.16
CA ASN A 77 -0.31 2.94 10.95
C ASN A 77 -0.36 2.58 9.45
N LEU A 78 0.46 3.24 8.63
CA LEU A 78 0.57 2.99 7.21
C LEU A 78 2.02 2.60 6.86
N ALA A 79 2.17 1.51 6.11
CA ALA A 79 3.42 1.09 5.48
C ALA A 79 3.29 1.13 3.97
N ILE A 80 4.24 1.80 3.30
CA ILE A 80 4.32 1.86 1.85
C ILE A 80 5.54 1.04 1.41
N LEU A 81 5.27 -0.11 0.80
CA LEU A 81 6.28 -0.98 0.21
C LEU A 81 6.60 -0.43 -1.17
N LYS A 82 7.82 0.06 -1.37
CA LYS A 82 8.19 0.82 -2.56
C LYS A 82 9.27 0.08 -3.35
N LYS A 83 8.99 -0.30 -4.60
CA LYS A 83 10.05 -0.79 -5.49
C LYS A 83 11.02 0.35 -5.80
N GLN A 84 12.32 0.06 -5.92
CA GLN A 84 13.29 1.05 -6.39
C GLN A 84 12.83 1.73 -7.69
N ASP A 85 13.26 2.99 -7.86
CA ASP A 85 13.02 3.81 -9.05
C ASP A 85 11.56 4.19 -9.35
N VAL A 86 10.61 3.79 -8.50
CA VAL A 86 9.23 4.29 -8.58
C VAL A 86 9.16 5.72 -8.05
N GLU A 87 8.66 6.67 -8.84
CA GLU A 87 8.37 8.01 -8.34
C GLU A 87 7.26 7.95 -7.27
N VAL A 88 7.39 8.76 -6.23
CA VAL A 88 6.34 8.92 -5.22
C VAL A 88 5.80 10.34 -5.35
N PRO A 89 4.49 10.52 -5.60
CA PRO A 89 3.93 11.84 -5.86
C PRO A 89 3.91 12.75 -4.62
N LEU A 90 4.15 12.18 -3.44
CA LEU A 90 4.04 12.82 -2.14
C LEU A 90 5.08 12.23 -1.17
N ASP A 91 5.91 13.08 -0.58
CA ASP A 91 6.77 12.73 0.56
C ASP A 91 6.20 13.40 1.81
N TYR A 92 5.54 12.62 2.66
CA TYR A 92 4.91 13.11 3.88
C TYR A 92 5.68 12.63 5.10
N GLU A 93 5.97 13.55 6.02
CA GLU A 93 6.50 13.21 7.33
C GLU A 93 5.56 12.24 8.07
N GLY A 94 6.13 11.14 8.56
CA GLY A 94 5.42 10.15 9.38
C GLY A 94 4.76 9.00 8.61
N ILE A 95 4.91 8.91 7.28
CA ILE A 95 4.60 7.70 6.52
C ILE A 95 5.83 6.78 6.50
N ASN A 96 5.63 5.48 6.74
CA ASN A 96 6.71 4.50 6.72
C ASN A 96 6.92 3.95 5.31
N TYR A 97 7.91 4.48 4.59
CA TYR A 97 8.35 3.89 3.32
C TYR A 97 9.36 2.78 3.58
N ILE A 98 9.10 1.59 3.02
CA ILE A 98 10.00 0.44 3.07
C ILE A 98 10.42 0.12 1.64
N PRO A 99 11.65 0.49 1.23
CA PRO A 99 12.14 0.19 -0.10
C PRO A 99 12.41 -1.32 -0.25
N PHE A 100 12.23 -1.83 -1.46
CA PHE A 100 12.70 -3.17 -1.87
C PHE A 100 13.20 -3.15 -3.31
N ASN A 101 14.09 -4.08 -3.65
CA ASN A 101 14.71 -4.13 -4.97
C ASN A 101 14.04 -5.21 -5.82
N GLU A 102 14.25 -6.47 -5.45
CA GLU A 102 13.84 -7.62 -6.26
C GLU A 102 12.54 -8.20 -5.72
N HIS A 103 12.48 -8.45 -4.42
CA HIS A 103 11.36 -9.14 -3.79
C HIS A 103 10.78 -8.35 -2.62
N VAL A 104 9.45 -8.28 -2.56
CA VAL A 104 8.70 -7.69 -1.43
C VAL A 104 9.06 -8.36 -0.10
N LYS A 105 9.59 -9.59 -0.12
CA LYS A 105 10.12 -10.31 1.05
C LYS A 105 11.20 -9.50 1.79
N GLU A 106 11.96 -8.66 1.10
CA GLU A 106 12.96 -7.75 1.69
C GLU A 106 12.34 -6.77 2.71
N THR A 107 11.06 -6.43 2.55
CA THR A 107 10.36 -5.49 3.44
C THR A 107 9.88 -6.12 4.74
N LEU A 108 9.85 -7.45 4.83
CA LEU A 108 9.22 -8.18 5.92
C LEU A 108 9.78 -7.81 7.30
N PRO A 109 11.11 -7.74 7.53
CA PRO A 109 11.64 -7.42 8.86
C PRO A 109 11.14 -6.06 9.37
N LYS A 110 11.15 -5.04 8.51
CA LYS A 110 10.69 -3.70 8.89
C LYS A 110 9.17 -3.64 9.03
N LEU A 111 8.44 -4.33 8.15
CA LEU A 111 6.99 -4.41 8.23
C LEU A 111 6.53 -5.06 9.55
N PHE A 112 7.23 -6.10 10.02
CA PHE A 112 6.95 -6.71 11.32
C PHE A 112 7.16 -5.76 12.49
N GLU A 113 8.26 -5.00 12.47
CA GLU A 113 8.53 -3.97 13.49
C GLU A 113 7.40 -2.95 13.58
N LEU A 114 6.91 -2.48 12.43
CA LEU A 114 5.80 -1.52 12.35
C LEU A 114 4.48 -2.12 12.84
N LEU A 115 4.16 -3.36 12.43
CA LEU A 115 2.95 -4.04 12.87
C LEU A 115 2.96 -4.28 14.39
N ASN A 116 4.10 -4.70 14.95
CA ASN A 116 4.27 -4.84 16.39
C ASN A 116 4.09 -3.49 17.11
N THR A 117 4.68 -2.41 16.58
CA THR A 117 4.54 -1.05 17.12
C THR A 117 3.10 -0.56 17.07
N ALA A 118 2.35 -0.96 16.03
CA ALA A 118 0.92 -0.67 15.88
C ALA A 118 0.02 -1.58 16.75
N GLY A 119 0.60 -2.47 17.55
CA GLY A 119 -0.12 -3.33 18.50
C GLY A 119 -0.62 -4.67 17.93
N PHE A 120 -0.14 -5.08 16.75
CA PHE A 120 -0.47 -6.37 16.16
C PHE A 120 0.53 -7.43 16.65
N SER A 121 0.06 -8.44 17.39
CA SER A 121 0.86 -9.60 17.77
C SER A 121 0.87 -10.61 16.63
N LEU A 122 1.96 -10.69 15.88
CA LEU A 122 2.14 -11.67 14.80
C LEU A 122 2.91 -12.87 15.34
N ASP A 123 2.32 -14.07 15.27
CA ASP A 123 3.04 -15.30 15.60
C ASP A 123 4.05 -15.60 14.49
N THR A 124 5.33 -15.58 14.84
CA THR A 124 6.47 -15.80 13.94
C THR A 124 6.42 -17.12 13.17
N LYS A 125 5.60 -18.10 13.60
CA LYS A 125 5.47 -19.42 12.96
C LYS A 125 4.68 -19.41 11.65
N SER A 126 3.77 -18.44 11.44
CA SER A 126 2.91 -18.38 10.25
C SER A 126 3.64 -17.90 8.98
N ILE A 127 4.89 -17.43 9.13
CA ILE A 127 5.64 -16.71 8.09
C ILE A 127 6.46 -17.67 7.22
N PHE A 128 7.00 -18.74 7.80
CA PHE A 128 7.82 -19.73 7.08
C PHE A 128 7.04 -20.47 5.98
N CYS A 129 5.70 -20.52 6.04
CA CYS A 129 4.91 -21.13 4.97
C CYS A 129 4.90 -20.30 3.67
N ALA A 130 5.05 -18.98 3.74
CA ALA A 130 5.13 -18.10 2.57
C ALA A 130 6.52 -18.12 1.89
N GLU A 131 7.53 -18.74 2.52
CA GLU A 131 8.84 -18.95 1.91
C GLU A 131 8.86 -20.12 0.92
N SER A 132 7.93 -21.08 1.06
CA SER A 132 7.92 -22.36 0.34
C SER A 132 6.97 -22.48 -0.85
N GLU A 133 6.11 -21.49 -1.13
CA GLU A 133 5.07 -21.60 -2.17
C GLU A 133 5.09 -20.52 -3.27
N ILE A 134 6.14 -19.71 -3.39
CA ILE A 134 6.34 -18.77 -4.52
C ILE A 134 7.79 -18.73 -4.96
#